data_AF-A0A3P7IWL3-F1
#
_entry.id   AF-A0A3P7IWL3-F1
#
_cell.length_a   1.000
_cell.length_b   1.000
_cell.length_c   1.000
_cell.angle_alpha   90.00
_cell.angle_beta   90.00
_cell.angle_gamma   90.00
#
_symmetry.space_group_name_H-M   'P 1'
#
loop_
_entity.id
_entity.type
_entity.pdbx_description
1 polymer ?
#
loop_
_entity_poly.entity_id
_entity_poly.type
_entity_poly.pdbx_seq_one_letter_code
_entity_poly.pdbx_strand_id
1 'polypeptide(L)'
;MKASSHKPLVGHHEGQKWFNYQVNEVVTSAAKDTLGTAEMLVLEEEADNLLNADVDLYNRYVRTQGGSEASWLQTVIKSGTASDRMTAMQVQMHTSPIHSLPYAEIMISSLEKKNTREALEILRMS
;
A
#
# COMPACT_ATOMS: atom_id res chain seq x y z
N MET A 1 -13.62 29.04 23.38
CA MET A 1 -13.58 27.65 22.88
C MET A 1 -12.26 27.46 22.15
N LYS A 2 -11.32 26.70 22.71
CA LYS A 2 -10.00 26.46 22.08
C LYS A 2 -10.15 25.27 21.14
N ALA A 3 -9.93 25.47 19.85
CA ALA A 3 -9.87 24.38 18.88
C ALA A 3 -8.74 23.42 19.30
N SER A 4 -9.09 22.18 19.61
CA SER A 4 -8.10 21.13 19.85
C SER A 4 -7.40 20.87 18.50
N SER A 5 -6.18 21.37 18.37
CA SER A 5 -5.32 21.04 17.23
C SER A 5 -4.99 19.55 17.35
N HIS A 6 -5.69 18.72 16.57
CA HIS A 6 -5.36 17.30 16.45
C HIS A 6 -3.99 17.21 15.78
N LYS A 7 -2.94 17.07 16.58
CA LYS A 7 -1.62 16.71 16.08
C LYS A 7 -1.74 15.28 15.54
N PRO A 8 -1.36 15.02 14.28
CA PRO A 8 -1.44 13.68 13.72
C PRO A 8 -0.55 12.74 14.54
N LEU A 9 -1.06 11.54 14.81
CA LEU A 9 -0.32 10.48 15.54
C LEU A 9 0.98 10.12 14.82
N VAL A 10 0.98 10.25 13.49
CA VAL A 10 2.14 10.07 12.62
C VAL A 10 2.62 11.43 12.12
N GLY A 11 3.81 11.84 12.55
CA GLY A 11 4.46 13.05 12.05
C GLY A 11 5.22 12.75 10.76
N HIS A 12 4.83 13.39 9.65
CA HIS A 12 5.59 13.33 8.41
C HIS A 12 6.82 14.23 8.49
N HIS A 13 8.00 13.66 8.24
CA HIS A 13 9.24 14.41 8.06
C HIS A 13 9.67 14.36 6.59
N GLU A 14 10.03 15.50 6.04
CA GLU A 14 10.57 15.60 4.69
C GLU A 14 11.85 14.75 4.57
N GLY A 15 11.90 13.87 3.56
CA GLY A 15 13.03 12.95 3.34
C GLY A 15 12.99 11.62 4.10
N GLN A 16 12.05 11.42 5.04
CA GLN A 16 11.89 10.13 5.71
C GLN A 16 11.00 9.19 4.88
N LYS A 17 11.50 7.98 4.61
CA LYS A 17 10.71 6.94 3.93
C LYS A 17 9.47 6.60 4.75
N TRP A 18 8.33 6.47 4.09
CA TRP A 18 7.04 6.28 4.77
C TRP A 18 6.99 5.05 5.69
N PHE A 19 7.65 3.96 5.32
CA PHE A 19 7.74 2.76 6.13
C PHE A 19 8.65 2.89 7.36
N ASN A 20 9.44 3.98 7.44
CA ASN A 20 10.25 4.31 8.62
C ASN A 20 9.50 5.23 9.59
N TYR A 21 8.23 5.58 9.34
CA TYR A 21 7.41 6.26 10.33
C TYR A 21 7.17 5.29 11.49
N GLN A 22 7.97 5.41 12.55
CA GLN A 22 7.79 4.62 13.75
C GLN A 22 6.68 5.24 14.59
N VAL A 23 5.68 4.44 14.91
CA VAL A 23 4.88 4.68 16.10
C VAL A 23 5.83 4.38 17.26
N ASN A 24 6.25 5.40 18.00
CA ASN A 24 7.00 5.21 19.25
C ASN A 24 6.06 4.66 20.35
N GLU A 25 5.26 3.65 20.03
CA GLU A 25 4.48 2.90 20.99
C GLU A 25 5.48 2.04 21.76
N VAL A 26 5.99 2.61 22.85
CA VAL A 26 6.82 1.86 23.77
C VAL A 26 5.88 0.96 24.53
N VAL A 27 5.97 -0.35 24.26
CA VAL A 27 5.30 -1.38 25.04
C VAL A 27 5.67 -1.19 26.52
N THR A 28 4.77 -0.58 27.29
CA THR A 28 5.02 -0.26 28.71
C THR A 28 4.96 -1.50 29.59
N SER A 29 4.36 -2.59 29.09
CA SER A 29 4.30 -3.88 29.77
C SER A 29 4.05 -5.00 28.76
N ALA A 30 5.02 -5.89 28.58
CA ALA A 30 4.87 -7.09 27.73
C ALA A 30 3.74 -8.03 28.19
N ALA A 31 3.32 -7.96 29.46
CA ALA A 31 2.20 -8.72 29.99
C ALA A 31 0.82 -8.14 29.63
N LYS A 32 0.77 -6.87 29.18
CA LYS A 32 -0.44 -6.20 28.70
C LYS A 32 -0.47 -6.10 27.17
N ASP A 33 0.62 -6.46 26.53
CA ASP A 33 0.86 -6.40 25.09
C ASP A 33 0.82 -7.79 24.47
N THR A 34 -0.21 -8.53 24.83
CA THR A 34 -0.52 -9.84 24.27
C THR A 34 -2.00 -9.85 23.99
N LEU A 35 -2.39 -9.37 22.80
CA LEU A 35 -3.72 -9.65 22.27
C LEU A 35 -3.90 -11.16 22.18
N GLY A 36 -5.06 -11.66 22.63
CA GLY A 36 -5.42 -13.05 22.37
C GLY A 36 -5.52 -13.31 20.87
N THR A 37 -5.28 -14.55 20.42
CA THR A 37 -5.34 -14.91 18.99
C THR A 37 -6.66 -14.49 18.34
N ALA A 38 -7.79 -14.58 19.06
CA ALA A 38 -9.09 -14.16 18.56
C ALA A 38 -9.20 -12.64 18.38
N GLU A 39 -8.68 -11.84 19.31
CA GLU A 39 -8.71 -10.38 19.23
C GLU A 39 -7.80 -9.87 18.11
N MET A 40 -6.65 -10.52 17.92
CA MET A 40 -5.73 -10.24 16.82
C MET A 40 -6.40 -10.46 15.46
N LEU A 41 -7.10 -11.59 15.28
CA LEU A 41 -7.81 -11.90 14.03
C LEU A 41 -8.92 -10.89 13.72
N VAL A 42 -9.65 -10.43 14.76
CA VAL A 42 -10.69 -9.41 14.58
C VAL A 42 -10.09 -8.06 14.15
N LEU A 43 -8.97 -7.66 14.77
CA LEU A 43 -8.28 -6.42 14.40
C LEU A 43 -7.67 -6.49 12.99
N GLU A 44 -7.15 -7.66 12.61
CA GLU A 44 -6.64 -7.90 11.26
C GLU A 44 -7.77 -7.79 10.22
N GLU A 45 -8.92 -8.42 10.47
CA GLU A 45 -10.10 -8.31 9.61
C GLU A 45 -10.62 -6.86 9.51
N GLU A 46 -10.64 -6.12 10.63
CA GLU A 46 -11.03 -4.71 10.63
C GLU A 46 -10.04 -3.85 9.82
N ALA A 47 -8.74 -4.08 10.00
CA ALA A 47 -7.69 -3.36 9.27
C ALA A 47 -7.78 -3.62 7.75
N ASP A 48 -8.00 -4.87 7.35
CA ASP A 48 -8.20 -5.25 5.94
C ASP A 48 -9.42 -4.56 5.35
N ASN A 49 -10.54 -4.53 6.09
CA ASN A 49 -11.76 -3.86 5.64
C ASN A 49 -11.55 -2.35 5.46
N LEU A 50 -10.86 -1.70 6.41
CA LEU A 50 -10.55 -0.28 6.33
C LEU A 50 -9.62 0.05 5.17
N LEU A 51 -8.55 -0.75 4.98
CA LEU A 51 -7.62 -0.58 3.88
C LEU A 51 -8.30 -0.75 2.52
N ASN A 52 -9.12 -1.78 2.36
CA ASN A 52 -9.88 -2.02 1.13
C ASN A 52 -10.83 -0.86 0.82
N ALA A 53 -11.55 -0.35 1.83
CA ALA A 53 -12.43 0.80 1.66
C ALA A 53 -11.67 2.07 1.26
N ASP A 54 -10.49 2.30 1.83
CA ASP A 54 -9.63 3.45 1.52
C ASP A 54 -9.03 3.35 0.11
N VAL A 55 -8.53 2.17 -0.29
CA VAL A 55 -8.08 1.86 -1.66
C VAL A 55 -9.21 2.12 -2.67
N ASP A 56 -10.42 1.71 -2.38
CA ASP A 56 -11.58 1.96 -3.25
C ASP A 56 -11.95 3.44 -3.35
N LEU A 57 -11.81 4.18 -2.25
CA LEU A 57 -12.02 5.64 -2.23
C LEU A 57 -10.95 6.36 -3.04
N TYR A 58 -9.68 5.99 -2.85
CA TYR A 58 -8.56 6.50 -3.63
C TYR A 58 -8.72 6.19 -5.12
N ASN A 59 -9.08 4.96 -5.48
CA ASN A 59 -9.32 4.58 -6.87
C ASN A 59 -10.46 5.37 -7.51
N ARG A 60 -11.53 5.68 -6.76
CA ARG A 60 -12.60 6.58 -7.22
C ARG A 60 -12.10 8.01 -7.40
N TYR A 61 -11.30 8.51 -6.44
CA TYR A 61 -10.68 9.82 -6.53
C TYR A 61 -9.78 9.95 -7.76
N VAL A 62 -8.86 8.99 -7.98
CA VAL A 62 -7.96 8.94 -9.13
C VAL A 62 -8.73 8.86 -10.45
N ARG A 63 -9.80 8.07 -10.53
CA ARG A 63 -10.65 8.02 -11.74
C ARG A 63 -11.37 9.33 -12.04
N THR A 64 -11.76 10.08 -11.01
CA THR A 64 -12.53 11.32 -11.18
C THR A 64 -11.64 12.54 -11.39
N GLN A 65 -10.47 12.59 -10.74
CA GLN A 65 -9.56 13.75 -10.75
C GLN A 65 -8.29 13.54 -11.58
N GLY A 66 -7.90 12.29 -11.85
CA GLY A 66 -6.63 11.95 -12.50
C GLY A 66 -6.62 12.05 -14.04
N GLY A 67 -7.73 12.46 -14.65
CA GLY A 67 -7.81 12.73 -16.09
C GLY A 67 -7.49 11.53 -16.98
N SER A 68 -7.03 11.82 -18.21
CA SER A 68 -6.74 10.80 -19.23
C SER A 68 -5.59 9.87 -18.86
N GLU A 69 -4.59 10.36 -18.13
CA GLU A 69 -3.41 9.59 -17.73
C GLU A 69 -3.77 8.48 -16.72
N ALA A 70 -4.55 8.82 -15.70
CA ALA A 70 -5.05 7.84 -14.73
C ALA A 70 -5.91 6.77 -15.40
N SER A 71 -6.78 7.16 -16.34
CA SER A 71 -7.59 6.21 -17.11
C SER A 71 -6.71 5.30 -17.97
N TRP A 72 -5.68 5.83 -18.61
CA TRP A 72 -4.74 5.06 -19.41
C TRP A 72 -3.98 4.04 -18.57
N LEU A 73 -3.43 4.44 -17.42
CA LEU A 73 -2.74 3.53 -16.49
C LEU A 73 -3.63 2.37 -16.06
N GLN A 74 -4.91 2.64 -15.74
CA GLN A 74 -5.86 1.59 -15.37
C GLN A 74 -6.15 0.62 -16.54
N THR A 75 -6.24 1.13 -17.77
CA THR A 75 -6.33 0.28 -18.97
C THR A 75 -5.09 -0.59 -19.15
N VAL A 76 -3.89 -0.03 -18.95
CA VAL A 76 -2.64 -0.79 -19.05
C VAL A 76 -2.58 -1.89 -17.99
N ILE A 77 -2.94 -1.61 -16.73
CA ILE A 77 -3.00 -2.61 -15.66
C ILE A 77 -3.99 -3.73 -16.01
N LYS A 78 -5.14 -3.40 -16.61
CA LYS A 78 -6.20 -4.38 -16.91
C LYS A 78 -5.90 -5.25 -18.13
N SER A 79 -5.35 -4.69 -19.20
CA SER A 79 -5.27 -5.35 -20.51
C SER A 79 -3.93 -5.22 -21.23
N GLY A 80 -2.93 -4.57 -20.62
CA GLY A 80 -1.58 -4.46 -21.18
C GLY A 80 -0.83 -5.79 -21.16
N THR A 81 0.37 -5.81 -21.77
CA THR A 81 1.26 -6.97 -21.69
C THR A 81 1.75 -7.20 -20.26
N ALA A 82 2.34 -8.36 -19.97
CA ALA A 82 2.88 -8.62 -18.63
C ALA A 82 3.92 -7.57 -18.20
N SER A 83 4.77 -7.12 -19.13
CA SER A 83 5.74 -6.05 -18.88
C SER A 83 5.04 -4.72 -18.62
N ASP A 84 4.06 -4.35 -19.46
CA ASP A 84 3.38 -3.05 -19.31
C ASP A 84 2.57 -2.99 -18.02
N ARG A 85 1.94 -4.11 -17.61
CA ARG A 85 1.23 -4.21 -16.34
C ARG A 85 2.18 -4.02 -15.16
N MET A 86 3.35 -4.65 -15.18
CA MET A 86 4.37 -4.49 -14.14
C MET A 86 4.82 -3.03 -14.03
N THR A 87 5.15 -2.40 -15.16
CA THR A 87 5.53 -0.98 -15.20
C THR A 87 4.41 -0.08 -14.67
N ALA A 88 3.17 -0.32 -15.06
CA ALA A 88 2.03 0.47 -14.59
C ALA A 88 1.77 0.27 -13.08
N MET A 89 1.92 -0.94 -12.55
CA MET A 89 1.84 -1.23 -11.12
C MET A 89 2.96 -0.52 -10.33
N GLN A 90 4.19 -0.49 -10.86
CA GLN A 90 5.29 0.27 -10.26
C GLN A 90 5.00 1.77 -10.22
N VAL A 91 4.45 2.35 -11.31
CA VAL A 91 4.05 3.76 -11.35
C VAL A 91 2.99 4.07 -10.28
N GLN A 92 1.99 3.21 -10.10
CA GLN A 92 1.00 3.38 -9.03
C GLN A 92 1.67 3.32 -7.65
N MET A 93 2.60 2.39 -7.43
CA MET A 93 3.32 2.25 -6.17
C MET A 93 4.16 3.48 -5.83
N HIS A 94 4.78 4.11 -6.84
CA HIS A 94 5.50 5.38 -6.64
C HIS A 94 4.57 6.56 -6.34
N THR A 95 3.38 6.58 -6.94
CA THR A 95 2.40 7.65 -6.77
C THR A 95 1.73 7.57 -5.39
N SER A 96 1.38 6.36 -4.98
CA SER A 96 0.71 6.10 -3.72
C SER A 96 1.06 4.69 -3.21
N PRO A 97 2.05 4.57 -2.32
CA PRO A 97 2.52 3.27 -1.82
C PRO A 97 1.43 2.47 -1.11
N ILE A 98 0.64 3.10 -0.24
CA ILE A 98 -0.38 2.44 0.59
C ILE A 98 -1.49 1.86 -0.28
N HIS A 99 -2.10 2.67 -1.15
CA HIS A 99 -3.18 2.19 -2.03
C HIS A 99 -2.70 1.20 -3.11
N SER A 100 -1.38 1.00 -3.23
CA SER A 100 -0.77 0.09 -4.21
C SER A 100 -0.32 -1.24 -3.60
N LEU A 101 -0.60 -1.48 -2.31
CA LEU A 101 -0.31 -2.77 -1.66
C LEU A 101 -0.91 -3.98 -2.42
N PRO A 102 -2.16 -3.93 -2.93
CA PRO A 102 -2.71 -5.04 -3.72
C PRO A 102 -1.91 -5.30 -5.01
N TYR A 103 -1.34 -4.26 -5.62
CA TYR A 103 -0.46 -4.42 -6.78
C TYR A 103 0.87 -5.08 -6.39
N ALA A 104 1.42 -4.75 -5.22
CA ALA A 104 2.61 -5.40 -4.69
C ALA A 104 2.41 -6.91 -4.50
N GLU A 105 1.26 -7.33 -3.95
CA GLU A 105 0.91 -8.75 -3.82
C GLU A 105 0.83 -9.48 -5.17
N ILE A 106 0.24 -8.84 -6.18
CA ILE A 106 0.17 -9.40 -7.54
C ILE A 106 1.58 -9.53 -8.14
N MET A 107 2.43 -8.51 -7.94
CA MET A 107 3.82 -8.55 -8.40
C MET A 107 4.59 -9.68 -7.73
N ILE A 108 4.53 -9.80 -6.39
CA ILE A 108 5.17 -10.87 -5.62
C ILE A 108 4.70 -12.25 -6.09
N SER A 109 3.38 -12.44 -6.17
CA SER A 109 2.77 -13.70 -6.66
C SER A 109 3.23 -14.07 -8.07
N SER A 110 3.51 -13.07 -8.92
CA SER A 110 4.01 -13.28 -10.27
C SER A 110 5.48 -13.71 -10.29
N LEU A 111 6.27 -13.25 -9.32
CA LEU A 111 7.67 -13.66 -9.12
C LEU A 111 7.75 -15.08 -8.59
N GLU A 112 6.90 -15.45 -7.62
CA GLU A 112 6.85 -16.81 -7.04
C GLU A 112 6.46 -17.88 -8.08
N LYS A 113 5.59 -17.52 -9.02
CA LYS A 113 5.16 -18.41 -10.11
C LYS A 113 6.18 -18.54 -11.24
N LYS A 114 7.15 -17.61 -11.33
CA LYS A 114 8.22 -17.63 -12.34
C LYS A 114 9.48 -18.24 -11.72
N ASN A 115 10.23 -19.01 -12.49
CA ASN A 115 11.56 -19.47 -12.06
C ASN A 115 12.40 -18.24 -11.65
N THR A 116 13.09 -18.30 -10.50
CA THR A 116 13.74 -17.17 -9.81
C THR A 116 14.59 -16.26 -10.70
N ARG A 117 15.13 -16.80 -11.79
CA ARG A 117 15.88 -16.07 -12.82
C ARG A 117 15.05 -14.99 -13.55
N GLU A 118 13.79 -15.25 -13.90
CA GLU A 118 12.93 -14.24 -14.56
C GLU A 118 12.45 -13.17 -13.59
N ALA A 119 12.26 -13.53 -12.32
CA ALA A 119 11.89 -12.59 -11.27
C ALA A 119 13.00 -11.54 -11.02
N LEU A 120 14.26 -11.98 -11.06
CA LEU A 120 15.42 -11.11 -10.89
C LEU A 120 15.67 -10.16 -12.08
N GLU A 121 15.28 -10.54 -13.30
CA GLU A 121 15.32 -9.64 -14.47
C GLU A 121 14.34 -8.48 -14.33
N ILE A 122 13.12 -8.75 -13.82
CA ILE A 122 12.09 -7.74 -13.58
C ILE A 122 12.52 -6.74 -12.50
N LEU A 123 13.21 -7.22 -11.46
CA LEU A 123 13.67 -6.37 -10.36
C LEU A 123 14.91 -5.52 -10.71
N ARG A 124 15.66 -5.90 -11.74
CA ARG A 124 16.91 -5.24 -12.14
C ARG A 124 16.73 -4.05 -13.09
N MET A 125 15.54 -3.83 -13.64
CA MET A 125 15.25 -2.72 -14.56
C MET A 125 14.81 -1.42 -13.85
N SER A 126 15.31 -1.18 -12.63
CA SER A 126 15.17 0.10 -11.91
C SER A 126 16.49 0.87 -11.88
#